data_AF-A0A0S8K3E0-F1
#
_entry.id   AF-A0A0S8K3E0-F1
#
_cell.length_a   1.000
_cell.length_b   1.000
_cell.length_c   1.000
_cell.angle_alpha   90.00
_cell.angle_beta   90.00
_cell.angle_gamma   90.00
#
_symmetry.space_group_name_H-M   'P 1'
#
loop_
_entity.id
_entity.type
_entity.pdbx_description
1 polymer ?
#
loop_
_entity_poly.entity_id
_entity_poly.type
_entity_poly.pdbx_seq_one_letter_code
_entity_poly.pdbx_strand_id
1 'polypeptide(L)'
;MLNLKVLRRRIASIKSTQQITRAMKMVAAARLRRAQERIIEGRPYADKMREILQSLSLRTDPEAHPLLARRDIKKVELVVITTDRGLCGSFNQNIFRTIARF
;
A
#
# COMPACT_ATOMS: atom_id res chain seq x y z
N MET A 1 -48.03 -6.35 3.14
CA MET A 1 -47.66 -7.57 2.37
C MET A 1 -46.38 -7.31 1.58
N LEU A 2 -45.43 -8.23 1.61
CA LEU A 2 -44.25 -8.21 0.73
C LEU A 2 -44.71 -8.34 -0.74
N ASN A 3 -44.56 -7.27 -1.49
CA ASN A 3 -44.93 -7.23 -2.91
C ASN A 3 -43.87 -7.99 -3.74
N LEU A 4 -44.29 -8.99 -4.52
CA LEU A 4 -43.45 -9.76 -5.46
C LEU A 4 -42.58 -8.87 -6.36
N LYS A 5 -43.07 -7.69 -6.74
CA LYS A 5 -42.33 -6.69 -7.52
C LYS A 5 -41.10 -6.16 -6.78
N VAL A 6 -41.20 -5.95 -5.46
CA VAL A 6 -40.10 -5.49 -4.61
C VAL A 6 -39.03 -6.58 -4.49
N LEU A 7 -39.45 -7.84 -4.31
CA LEU A 7 -38.51 -8.96 -4.24
C LEU A 7 -37.74 -9.15 -5.55
N ARG A 8 -38.43 -9.12 -6.70
CA ARG A 8 -37.78 -9.20 -8.02
C ARG A 8 -36.78 -8.06 -8.25
N ARG A 9 -37.12 -6.83 -7.84
CA ARG A 9 -36.18 -5.68 -7.91
C ARG A 9 -34.95 -5.90 -7.03
N ARG A 10 -35.10 -6.40 -5.81
CA ARG A 10 -33.98 -6.69 -4.91
C ARG A 10 -33.05 -7.76 -5.48
N ILE A 11 -33.60 -8.82 -6.08
CA ILE A 11 -32.81 -9.87 -6.75
C ILE A 11 -32.00 -9.27 -7.90
N ALA A 12 -32.61 -8.44 -8.75
CA ALA A 12 -31.92 -7.78 -9.85
C ALA A 12 -30.77 -6.87 -9.35
N SER A 13 -31.04 -6.08 -8.30
CA SER A 13 -30.02 -5.21 -7.68
C SER A 13 -28.83 -6.02 -7.15
N ILE A 14 -29.08 -7.10 -6.40
CA ILE A 14 -28.00 -7.94 -5.84
C ILE A 14 -27.20 -8.61 -6.96
N LYS A 15 -27.86 -9.10 -8.03
CA LYS A 15 -27.16 -9.66 -9.21
C LYS A 15 -26.24 -8.62 -9.87
N SER A 16 -26.70 -7.37 -10.02
CA SER A 16 -25.88 -6.28 -10.54
C SER A 16 -24.68 -5.98 -9.64
N THR A 17 -24.88 -5.82 -8.32
CA THR A 17 -23.78 -5.62 -7.36
C THR A 17 -22.77 -6.78 -7.40
N GLN A 18 -23.24 -8.02 -7.55
CA GLN A 18 -22.37 -9.20 -7.66
C GLN A 18 -21.49 -9.15 -8.92
N GLN A 19 -22.05 -8.75 -10.07
CA GLN A 19 -21.29 -8.61 -11.32
C GLN A 19 -20.25 -7.49 -11.21
N ILE A 20 -20.61 -6.34 -10.65
CA ILE A 20 -19.70 -5.20 -10.45
C ILE A 20 -18.54 -5.60 -9.54
N THR A 21 -18.83 -6.19 -8.39
CA THR A 21 -17.78 -6.62 -7.44
C THR A 21 -16.89 -7.73 -8.01
N ARG A 22 -17.44 -8.65 -8.81
CA ARG A 22 -16.64 -9.66 -9.54
C ARG A 22 -15.68 -9.00 -10.54
N ALA A 23 -16.15 -8.01 -11.30
CA ALA A 23 -15.29 -7.25 -12.20
C ALA A 23 -14.20 -6.48 -11.44
N MET A 24 -14.57 -5.79 -10.35
CA MET A 24 -13.61 -5.08 -9.49
C MET A 24 -12.54 -6.01 -8.93
N LYS A 25 -12.90 -7.23 -8.49
CA LYS A 25 -11.95 -8.24 -8.03
C LYS A 25 -10.91 -8.59 -9.11
N MET A 26 -11.35 -8.80 -10.35
CA MET A 26 -10.44 -9.11 -11.46
C MET A 26 -9.51 -7.94 -11.79
N VAL A 27 -10.05 -6.71 -11.80
CA VAL A 27 -9.25 -5.50 -12.05
C VAL A 27 -8.21 -5.29 -10.93
N ALA A 28 -8.60 -5.48 -9.67
CA ALA A 28 -7.71 -5.38 -8.53
C ALA A 28 -6.59 -6.43 -8.60
N ALA A 29 -6.92 -7.68 -8.93
CA ALA A 29 -5.93 -8.74 -9.11
C ALA A 29 -4.93 -8.42 -10.23
N ALA A 30 -5.40 -7.92 -11.37
CA ALA A 30 -4.52 -7.53 -12.47
C ALA A 30 -3.59 -6.37 -12.08
N ARG A 31 -4.09 -5.37 -11.34
CA ARG A 31 -3.28 -4.25 -10.84
C ARG A 31 -2.23 -4.71 -9.83
N LEU A 32 -2.60 -5.60 -8.91
CA LEU A 32 -1.68 -6.18 -7.93
C LEU A 32 -0.54 -6.93 -8.63
N ARG A 33 -0.89 -7.78 -9.61
CA ARG A 33 0.11 -8.52 -10.40
C ARG A 33 1.09 -7.59 -11.11
N ARG A 34 0.59 -6.55 -11.80
CA ARG A 34 1.45 -5.55 -12.45
C ARG A 34 2.36 -4.82 -11.46
N ALA A 35 1.86 -4.50 -10.27
CA ALA A 35 2.66 -3.86 -9.24
C ALA A 35 3.76 -4.80 -8.72
N GLN A 36 3.45 -6.10 -8.54
CA GLN A 36 4.43 -7.11 -8.16
C GLN A 36 5.52 -7.29 -9.23
N GLU A 37 5.14 -7.37 -10.50
CA GLU A 37 6.08 -7.47 -11.63
C GLU A 37 7.07 -6.29 -11.62
N ARG A 38 6.59 -5.05 -11.48
CA ARG A 38 7.46 -3.86 -11.36
C ARG A 38 8.41 -3.91 -10.17
N ILE A 39 7.97 -4.43 -9.03
CA ILE A 39 8.81 -4.59 -7.84
C ILE A 39 9.91 -5.60 -8.10
N ILE A 40 9.60 -6.71 -8.78
CA ILE A 40 10.58 -7.75 -9.12
C ILE A 40 11.59 -7.21 -10.13
N GLU A 41 11.14 -6.49 -11.16
CA GLU A 41 12.00 -5.86 -12.17
C GLU A 41 12.93 -4.81 -11.56
N GLY A 42 12.46 -4.01 -10.60
CA GLY A 42 13.27 -3.00 -9.91
C GLY A 42 14.23 -3.55 -8.85
N ARG A 43 14.08 -4.82 -8.46
CA ARG A 43 14.84 -5.44 -7.36
C ARG A 43 16.35 -5.43 -7.59
N PRO A 44 16.89 -5.80 -8.77
CA PRO A 44 18.34 -5.79 -9.00
C PRO A 44 18.98 -4.41 -8.78
N TYR A 45 18.28 -3.34 -9.19
CA TYR A 45 18.75 -1.97 -8.95
C TYR A 45 18.77 -1.64 -7.46
N ALA A 46 17.69 -1.95 -6.74
CA ALA A 46 17.60 -1.69 -5.31
C ALA A 46 18.67 -2.46 -4.52
N ASP A 47 18.93 -3.72 -4.89
CA ASP A 47 19.94 -4.55 -4.26
C ASP A 47 21.35 -4.00 -4.52
N LYS A 48 21.66 -3.61 -5.76
CA LYS A 48 22.98 -3.05 -6.08
C LYS A 48 23.20 -1.68 -5.44
N MET A 49 22.17 -0.83 -5.43
CA MET A 49 22.22 0.45 -4.74
C MET A 49 22.48 0.26 -3.24
N ARG A 50 21.79 -0.69 -2.60
CA ARG A 50 22.01 -1.01 -1.19
C ARG A 50 23.44 -1.48 -0.93
N GLU A 51 23.99 -2.35 -1.77
CA GLU A 51 25.38 -2.82 -1.64
C GLU A 51 26.37 -1.65 -1.70
N ILE A 52 26.20 -0.74 -2.66
CA ILE A 52 27.06 0.44 -2.83
C ILE A 52 26.94 1.36 -1.61
N LEU A 53 25.72 1.69 -1.18
CA LEU A 53 25.50 2.56 -0.03
C LEU A 53 26.05 1.97 1.26
N GLN A 54 25.92 0.66 1.47
CA GLN A 54 26.53 -0.03 2.61
C GLN A 54 28.05 0.07 2.57
N SER A 55 28.67 -0.26 1.44
CA SER A 55 30.13 -0.16 1.27
C SER A 55 30.63 1.27 1.51
N LEU A 56 29.91 2.27 1.01
CA LEU A 56 30.24 3.68 1.20
C LEU A 56 30.12 4.11 2.67
N SER A 57 29.04 3.71 3.35
CA SER A 57 28.80 4.06 4.75
C SER A 57 29.86 3.52 5.71
N LEU A 58 30.49 2.38 5.37
CA LEU A 58 31.57 1.78 6.16
C LEU A 58 32.93 2.45 5.95
N ARG A 59 33.10 3.19 4.84
CA ARG A 59 34.38 3.79 4.42
C ARG A 59 34.42 5.30 4.60
N THR A 60 33.28 5.92 4.92
CA THR A 60 33.13 7.37 5.06
C THR A 60 33.00 7.71 6.54
N ASP A 61 33.61 8.83 6.95
CA ASP A 61 33.35 9.40 8.28
C ASP A 61 31.83 9.70 8.41
N PRO A 62 31.12 9.13 9.40
CA PRO A 62 29.69 9.38 9.61
C PRO A 62 29.33 10.87 9.73
N GLU A 63 30.25 11.70 10.23
CA GLU A 63 30.03 13.14 10.38
C GLU A 63 30.19 13.92 9.06
N ALA A 64 30.74 13.29 8.01
CA ALA A 64 30.92 13.92 6.71
C ALA A 64 29.60 14.12 5.93
N HIS A 65 28.51 13.44 6.32
CA HIS A 65 27.21 13.57 5.65
C HIS A 65 26.04 13.58 6.64
N PRO A 66 25.12 14.56 6.59
CA PRO A 66 23.98 14.67 7.53
C PRO A 66 23.04 13.46 7.60
N LEU A 67 22.96 12.65 6.53
CA LEU A 67 22.18 11.41 6.51
C LEU A 67 22.89 10.20 7.16
N LEU A 68 24.20 10.31 7.43
CA LEU A 68 25.00 9.30 8.11
C LEU A 68 25.26 9.67 9.57
N ALA A 69 25.28 10.96 9.89
CA ALA A 69 25.55 11.49 11.21
C ALA A 69 24.46 11.10 12.23
N ARG A 70 24.89 10.72 13.45
CA ARG A 70 23.97 10.41 14.55
C ARG A 70 23.70 11.70 15.35
N ARG A 71 22.51 12.26 15.16
CA ARG A 71 22.08 13.50 15.84
C ARG A 71 21.08 13.25 16.96
N ASP A 72 21.02 14.18 17.90
CA ASP A 72 19.97 14.22 18.91
C ASP A 72 18.58 14.35 18.27
N ILE A 73 17.67 13.49 18.70
CA ILE A 73 16.31 13.43 18.15
C ILE A 73 15.47 14.53 18.80
N LYS A 74 15.26 15.63 18.08
CA LYS A 74 14.39 16.74 18.50
C LYS A 74 12.97 16.62 17.95
N LYS A 75 12.82 16.04 16.77
CA LYS A 75 11.55 15.85 16.05
C LYS A 75 11.65 14.63 15.16
N VAL A 76 10.57 13.85 15.10
CA VAL A 76 10.42 12.72 14.18
C VAL A 76 9.34 13.08 13.17
N GLU A 77 9.56 12.72 11.90
CA GLU A 77 8.57 12.87 10.83
C GLU A 77 8.04 11.49 10.44
N LEU A 78 6.73 11.38 10.36
CA LEU A 78 6.04 10.16 9.95
C LEU A 78 5.51 10.33 8.53
N VAL A 79 6.05 9.56 7.59
CA VAL A 79 5.51 9.47 6.23
C VAL A 79 4.57 8.27 6.17
N VAL A 80 3.30 8.55 5.91
CA VAL A 80 2.23 7.54 5.90
C VAL A 80 1.74 7.34 4.47
N ILE A 81 1.73 6.08 4.01
CA ILE A 81 1.27 5.72 2.67
C ILE A 81 -0.02 4.90 2.81
N THR A 82 -1.11 5.39 2.23
CA THR A 82 -2.45 4.76 2.24
C THR A 82 -3.00 4.59 0.82
N THR A 83 -4.18 3.98 0.68
CA THR A 83 -4.88 3.96 -0.61
C THR A 83 -5.75 5.20 -0.82
N ASP A 84 -5.78 5.72 -2.06
CA ASP A 84 -6.68 6.81 -2.46
C ASP A 84 -8.15 6.36 -2.59
N ARG A 85 -8.38 5.05 -2.73
CA ARG A 85 -9.71 4.45 -2.95
C ARG A 85 -10.23 3.76 -1.70
N GLY A 86 -11.55 3.81 -1.53
CA GLY A 86 -12.30 3.00 -0.56
C GLY A 86 -12.52 1.55 -1.02
N LEU A 87 -13.41 0.84 -0.32
CA LEU A 87 -13.69 -0.59 -0.53
C LEU A 87 -12.44 -1.49 -0.43
N CYS A 88 -11.47 -1.07 0.39
CA CYS A 88 -10.20 -1.75 0.65
C CYS A 88 -10.22 -2.64 1.91
N GLY A 89 -11.41 -2.97 2.42
CA GLY A 89 -11.56 -3.69 3.68
C GLY A 89 -10.98 -2.91 4.86
N SER A 90 -10.22 -3.58 5.72
CA SER A 90 -9.58 -2.99 6.91
C SER A 90 -8.20 -2.38 6.65
N PHE A 91 -7.76 -2.29 5.38
CA PHE A 91 -6.39 -1.86 5.03
C PHE A 91 -6.00 -0.50 5.62
N ASN A 92 -6.71 0.58 5.24
CA ASN A 92 -6.42 1.92 5.75
C ASN A 92 -6.65 2.04 7.27
N GLN A 93 -7.66 1.36 7.82
CA GLN A 93 -7.91 1.37 9.26
C GLN A 93 -6.75 0.77 10.06
N ASN A 94 -6.14 -0.31 9.57
CA ASN A 94 -4.99 -0.94 10.22
C ASN A 94 -3.76 -0.04 10.18
N ILE A 95 -3.55 0.69 9.07
CA ILE A 95 -2.48 1.69 8.95
C ILE A 95 -2.66 2.78 10.00
N PHE A 96 -3.84 3.41 10.06
CA PHE A 96 -4.12 4.46 11.04
C PHE A 96 -4.06 3.98 12.49
N ARG A 97 -4.50 2.75 12.77
CA ARG A 97 -4.37 2.16 14.11
C ARG A 97 -2.90 1.96 14.51
N THR A 98 -2.03 1.65 13.55
CA THR A 98 -0.59 1.50 13.79
C THR A 98 0.04 2.86 14.08
N ILE A 99 -0.33 3.88 13.31
CA ILE A 99 0.19 5.25 13.48
C ILE A 99 -0.25 5.85 14.81
N ALA A 100 -1.49 5.59 15.23
CA ALA A 100 -1.99 6.08 16.52
C ALA A 100 -1.27 5.48 17.75
N ARG A 101 -0.43 4.46 17.55
CA ARG A 101 0.42 3.88 18.61
C ARG A 101 1.84 4.47 18.64
N PHE A 102 2.19 5.27 17.63
CA PHE A 102 3.46 5.97 17.57
C PHE A 102 3.36 7.27 18.37
#